data_AF-A0AAP6H311-F1
#
_entry.id   AF-A0AAP6H311-F1
#
_cell.length_a   1.000
_cell.length_b   1.000
_cell.length_c   1.000
_cell.angle_alpha   90.00
_cell.angle_beta   90.00
_cell.angle_gamma   90.00
#
_symmetry.space_group_name_H-M   'P 1'
#
loop_
_entity.id
_entity.type
_entity.pdbx_description
1 polymer ?
#
loop_
_entity_poly.entity_id
_entity_poly.type
_entity_poly.pdbx_seq_one_letter_code
_entity_poly.pdbx_strand_id
1 'polypeptide(L)'
;MTNDLESQADLQAVLGQVLEAACLENDVCERAMLALAFCDLLSPRLDHDQRSAVKAAREFWTFQRSEARDSWLKAYSSKLDSQGRLDTVDRIVWSALTAPDGLSSYMGEFLVGLAFEAGLSRSAVLQALSSSVPGFGDAWKHRTHGTF
;
A
#
# COMPACT_ATOMS: atom_id res chain seq x y z
N MET A 1 25.05 6.08 -4.48
CA MET A 1 23.89 5.90 -3.58
C MET A 1 22.92 7.10 -3.62
N THR A 2 23.05 8.04 -4.57
CA THR A 2 22.16 9.19 -4.74
C THR A 2 20.92 8.90 -5.61
N ASN A 3 21.00 7.94 -6.54
CA ASN A 3 19.89 7.65 -7.47
C ASN A 3 18.64 7.05 -6.83
N ASP A 4 18.74 6.25 -5.77
CA ASP A 4 17.59 5.51 -5.26
C ASP A 4 16.63 6.41 -4.47
N LEU A 5 17.17 7.35 -3.67
CA LEU A 5 16.39 8.32 -2.91
C LEU A 5 15.70 9.34 -3.83
N GLU A 6 16.41 9.85 -4.85
CA GLU A 6 15.81 10.71 -5.89
C GLU A 6 14.70 9.95 -6.63
N SER A 7 14.90 8.66 -6.92
CA SER A 7 13.90 7.85 -7.62
C SER A 7 12.64 7.53 -6.80
N GLN A 8 12.76 7.44 -5.47
CA GLN A 8 11.62 7.28 -4.58
C GLN A 8 10.83 8.58 -4.48
N ALA A 9 11.51 9.71 -4.29
CA ALA A 9 10.88 11.04 -4.23
C ALA A 9 10.15 11.36 -5.53
N ASP A 10 10.72 11.01 -6.68
CA ASP A 10 10.06 11.16 -7.98
C ASP A 10 8.76 10.36 -8.07
N LEU A 11 8.80 9.10 -7.64
CA LEU A 11 7.66 8.19 -7.69
C LEU A 11 6.55 8.63 -6.71
N GLN A 12 6.92 9.07 -5.51
CA GLN A 12 6.02 9.69 -4.53
C GLN A 12 5.39 10.97 -5.08
N ALA A 13 6.16 11.83 -5.74
CA ALA A 13 5.65 13.07 -6.33
C ALA A 13 4.65 12.82 -7.48
N VAL A 14 4.89 11.83 -8.37
CA VAL A 14 3.88 11.46 -9.38
C VAL A 14 2.64 10.90 -8.72
N LEU A 15 2.82 10.04 -7.70
CA LEU A 15 1.71 9.44 -7.00
C LEU A 15 0.84 10.50 -6.33
N GLY A 16 1.44 11.46 -5.62
CA GLY A 16 0.71 12.57 -5.00
C GLY A 16 -0.12 13.37 -6.01
N GLN A 17 0.46 13.73 -7.16
CA GLN A 17 -0.26 14.45 -8.22
C GLN A 17 -1.45 13.67 -8.76
N VAL A 18 -1.27 12.35 -8.99
CA VAL A 18 -2.33 11.48 -9.50
C VAL A 18 -3.46 11.33 -8.49
N LEU A 19 -3.12 11.11 -7.21
CA LEU A 19 -4.10 10.93 -6.15
C LEU A 19 -4.88 12.22 -5.85
N GLU A 20 -4.21 13.37 -5.88
CA GLU A 20 -4.86 14.68 -5.79
C GLU A 20 -5.83 14.92 -6.95
N ALA A 21 -5.41 14.65 -8.19
CA ALA A 21 -6.26 14.83 -9.36
C ALA A 21 -7.46 13.86 -9.37
N ALA A 22 -7.29 12.66 -8.83
CA ALA A 22 -8.31 11.62 -8.77
C ALA A 22 -9.25 11.75 -7.55
N CYS A 23 -8.94 12.63 -6.58
CA CYS A 23 -9.72 12.84 -5.35
C CYS A 23 -10.01 11.54 -4.56
N LEU A 24 -9.05 10.62 -4.50
CA LEU A 24 -9.22 9.28 -3.88
C LEU A 24 -9.06 9.28 -2.36
N GLU A 25 -8.93 10.44 -1.73
CA GLU A 25 -8.73 10.61 -0.28
C GLU A 25 -9.82 9.98 0.59
N ASN A 26 -11.02 9.78 0.02
CA ASN A 26 -12.14 9.13 0.70
C ASN A 26 -12.37 7.68 0.21
N ASP A 27 -11.60 7.20 -0.78
CA ASP A 27 -11.73 5.85 -1.32
C ASP A 27 -10.87 4.85 -0.52
N VAL A 28 -11.51 4.24 0.49
CA VAL A 28 -10.92 3.22 1.35
C VAL A 28 -10.55 1.93 0.60
N CYS A 29 -11.21 1.66 -0.53
CA CYS A 29 -10.99 0.46 -1.33
C CYS A 29 -9.63 0.56 -2.04
N GLU A 30 -9.36 1.68 -2.70
CA GLU A 30 -8.11 1.90 -3.43
C GLU A 30 -6.87 1.82 -2.52
N ARG A 31 -6.99 2.35 -1.30
CA ARG A 31 -5.92 2.23 -0.28
C ARG A 31 -5.64 0.78 0.06
N ALA A 32 -6.71 0.00 0.31
CA ALA A 32 -6.58 -1.40 0.65
C ALA A 32 -6.05 -2.24 -0.51
N MET A 33 -6.47 -1.94 -1.75
CA MET A 33 -6.00 -2.62 -2.95
C MET A 33 -4.50 -2.40 -3.16
N LEU A 34 -4.00 -1.18 -2.97
CA LEU A 34 -2.56 -0.91 -3.04
C LEU A 34 -1.78 -1.66 -1.95
N ALA A 35 -2.27 -1.64 -0.70
CA ALA A 35 -1.64 -2.38 0.39
C ALA A 35 -1.64 -3.90 0.13
N LEU A 36 -2.73 -4.46 -0.39
CA LEU A 36 -2.84 -5.86 -0.80
C LEU A 36 -1.84 -6.20 -1.92
N ALA A 37 -1.65 -5.31 -2.91
CA ALA A 37 -0.68 -5.51 -3.97
C ALA A 37 0.77 -5.59 -3.42
N PHE A 38 1.11 -4.76 -2.43
CA PHE A 38 2.39 -4.87 -1.74
C PHE A 38 2.50 -6.16 -0.91
N CYS A 39 1.45 -6.59 -0.22
CA CYS A 39 1.42 -7.88 0.46
C CYS A 39 1.64 -9.05 -0.52
N ASP A 40 1.08 -9.01 -1.72
CA ASP A 40 1.28 -10.06 -2.73
C ASP A 40 2.74 -10.15 -3.17
N LEU A 41 3.39 -9.01 -3.39
CA LEU A 41 4.82 -8.95 -3.70
C LEU A 41 5.70 -9.43 -2.53
N LEU A 42 5.24 -9.25 -1.30
CA LEU A 42 5.92 -9.71 -0.09
C LEU A 42 5.57 -11.15 0.31
N SER A 43 4.64 -11.82 -0.38
CA SER A 43 4.10 -13.14 -0.02
C SER A 43 5.14 -14.19 0.39
N PRO A 44 6.31 -14.32 -0.29
CA PRO A 44 7.35 -15.28 0.12
C PRO A 44 7.97 -15.00 1.50
N ARG A 45 7.83 -13.77 2.00
CA ARG A 45 8.44 -13.26 3.25
C ARG A 45 7.43 -13.12 4.38
N LEU A 46 6.13 -13.23 4.10
CA LEU A 46 5.10 -13.17 5.12
C LEU A 46 5.16 -14.43 6.00
N ASP A 47 4.89 -14.27 7.29
CA ASP A 47 4.68 -15.41 8.19
C ASP A 47 3.26 -16.00 8.04
N HIS A 48 2.92 -16.98 8.88
CA HIS A 48 1.60 -17.63 8.84
C HIS A 48 0.45 -16.66 9.20
N ASP A 49 0.65 -15.81 10.20
CA ASP A 49 -0.37 -14.92 10.73
C ASP A 49 -0.61 -13.75 9.76
N GLN A 50 0.47 -13.17 9.25
CA GLN A 50 0.44 -12.13 8.20
C GLN A 50 -0.28 -12.63 6.94
N ARG A 51 0.01 -13.85 6.47
CA ARG A 51 -0.72 -14.43 5.32
C ARG A 51 -2.21 -14.60 5.60
N SER A 52 -2.55 -15.04 6.81
CA SER A 52 -3.95 -15.25 7.21
C SER A 52 -4.71 -13.93 7.32
N ALA A 53 -4.07 -12.90 7.84
CA ALA A 53 -4.58 -11.53 7.88
C ALA A 53 -4.80 -10.95 6.47
N VAL A 54 -3.82 -11.11 5.57
CA VAL A 54 -3.94 -10.67 4.16
C VAL A 54 -5.09 -11.38 3.44
N LYS A 55 -5.25 -12.69 3.68
CA LYS A 55 -6.37 -13.45 3.12
C LYS A 55 -7.71 -12.89 3.62
N ALA A 56 -7.85 -12.64 4.92
CA ALA A 56 -9.06 -12.07 5.50
C ALA A 56 -9.37 -10.66 4.97
N ALA A 57 -8.35 -9.82 4.79
CA ALA A 57 -8.49 -8.52 4.14
C ALA A 57 -9.01 -8.67 2.71
N ARG A 58 -8.42 -9.56 1.91
CA ARG A 58 -8.84 -9.80 0.52
C ARG A 58 -10.27 -10.31 0.41
N GLU A 59 -10.66 -11.25 1.27
CA GLU A 59 -12.04 -11.75 1.34
C GLU A 59 -13.03 -10.62 1.65
N PHE A 60 -12.69 -9.76 2.61
CA PHE A 60 -13.51 -8.60 2.94
C PHE A 60 -13.67 -7.65 1.76
N TRP A 61 -12.58 -7.23 1.11
CA TRP A 61 -12.67 -6.26 0.01
C TRP A 61 -13.33 -6.85 -1.25
N THR A 62 -13.29 -8.17 -1.42
CA THR A 62 -13.94 -8.85 -2.56
C THR A 62 -15.44 -9.08 -2.32
N PHE A 63 -15.83 -9.51 -1.11
CA PHE A 63 -17.19 -9.96 -0.82
C PHE A 63 -17.95 -9.07 0.16
N GLN A 64 -17.32 -7.99 0.63
CA GLN A 64 -17.80 -7.08 1.68
C GLN A 64 -18.17 -7.81 2.98
N ARG A 65 -17.56 -8.98 3.22
CA ARG A 65 -17.82 -9.86 4.37
C ARG A 65 -16.57 -10.61 4.76
N SER A 66 -16.14 -10.46 6.02
CA SER A 66 -15.15 -11.34 6.65
C SER A 66 -15.17 -11.14 8.17
N GLU A 67 -15.72 -12.10 8.91
CA GLU A 67 -15.63 -12.11 10.39
C GLU A 67 -14.18 -12.26 10.87
N ALA A 68 -13.34 -12.90 10.03
CA ALA A 68 -11.93 -13.03 10.29
C ALA A 68 -11.20 -11.68 10.24
N ARG A 69 -11.60 -10.75 9.36
CA ARG A 69 -11.01 -9.41 9.29
C ARG A 69 -11.11 -8.67 10.62
N ASP A 70 -12.27 -8.65 11.25
CA ASP A 70 -12.47 -7.95 12.52
C ASP A 70 -11.63 -8.55 13.65
N SER A 71 -11.45 -9.87 13.62
CA SER A 71 -10.56 -10.58 14.55
C SER A 71 -9.09 -10.18 14.35
N TRP A 72 -8.64 -10.11 13.10
CA TRP A 72 -7.29 -9.66 12.77
C TRP A 72 -7.08 -8.18 13.06
N LEU A 73 -8.07 -7.31 12.82
CA LEU A 73 -8.00 -5.90 13.22
C LEU A 73 -7.77 -5.76 14.73
N LYS A 74 -8.53 -6.51 15.54
CA LYS A 74 -8.32 -6.54 17.00
C LYS A 74 -6.93 -7.06 17.39
N ALA A 75 -6.44 -8.09 16.72
CA ALA A 75 -5.12 -8.66 16.98
C ALA A 75 -4.01 -7.63 16.68
N TYR A 76 -4.08 -6.93 15.54
CA TYR A 76 -3.11 -5.90 15.18
C TYR A 76 -3.20 -4.66 16.06
N SER A 77 -4.41 -4.23 16.46
CA SER A 77 -4.56 -3.16 17.46
C SER A 77 -3.94 -3.53 18.80
N SER A 78 -4.18 -4.74 19.29
CA SER A 78 -3.55 -5.24 20.53
C SER A 78 -2.02 -5.34 20.41
N LYS A 79 -1.51 -5.75 19.25
CA LYS A 79 -0.07 -5.75 18.96
C LYS A 79 0.51 -4.34 18.98
N LEU A 80 -0.18 -3.36 18.37
CA LEU A 80 0.21 -1.96 18.41
C LEU A 80 0.20 -1.40 19.84
N ASP A 81 -0.83 -1.68 20.63
CA ASP A 81 -0.95 -1.22 22.02
C ASP A 81 0.16 -1.79 22.91
N SER A 82 0.49 -3.08 22.74
CA SER A 82 1.50 -3.76 23.56
C SER A 82 2.93 -3.41 23.16
N GLN A 83 3.19 -3.16 21.88
CA GLN A 83 4.55 -2.90 21.36
C GLN A 83 4.85 -1.41 21.15
N GLY A 84 3.83 -0.55 21.19
CA GLY A 84 3.91 0.88 20.87
C GLY A 84 4.13 1.18 19.37
N ARG A 85 4.42 0.17 18.56
CA ARG A 85 4.54 0.26 17.10
C ARG A 85 4.40 -1.13 16.46
N LEU A 86 3.91 -1.17 15.24
CA LEU A 86 3.97 -2.34 14.37
C LEU A 86 5.28 -2.34 13.58
N ASP A 87 5.79 -3.52 13.22
CA ASP A 87 6.90 -3.61 12.28
C ASP A 87 6.48 -3.19 10.85
N THR A 88 7.45 -3.00 9.96
CA THR A 88 7.18 -2.47 8.62
C THR A 88 6.19 -3.34 7.81
N VAL A 89 6.33 -4.67 7.85
CA VAL A 89 5.46 -5.57 7.10
C VAL A 89 4.07 -5.60 7.71
N ASP A 90 3.99 -5.63 9.04
CA ASP A 90 2.74 -5.55 9.77
C ASP A 90 1.98 -4.25 9.52
N ARG A 91 2.67 -3.12 9.35
CA ARG A 91 2.02 -1.84 8.98
C ARG A 91 1.37 -1.92 7.61
N ILE A 92 1.97 -2.63 6.65
CA ILE A 92 1.38 -2.86 5.33
C ILE A 92 0.16 -3.78 5.45
N VAL A 93 0.27 -4.89 6.19
CA VAL A 93 -0.84 -5.82 6.41
C VAL A 93 -2.01 -5.14 7.14
N TRP A 94 -1.70 -4.35 8.17
CA TRP A 94 -2.69 -3.56 8.89
C TRP A 94 -3.34 -2.50 8.00
N SER A 95 -2.61 -1.91 7.07
CA SER A 95 -3.18 -1.00 6.07
C SER A 95 -4.18 -1.70 5.15
N ALA A 96 -3.91 -2.94 4.73
CA ALA A 96 -4.85 -3.75 3.96
C ALA A 96 -6.11 -4.13 4.76
N LEU A 97 -5.99 -4.33 6.08
CA LEU A 97 -7.11 -4.66 6.96
C LEU A 97 -8.00 -3.45 7.31
N THR A 98 -7.41 -2.27 7.52
CA THR A 98 -8.10 -1.09 8.07
C THR A 98 -9.10 -0.50 7.06
N ALA A 99 -10.07 0.31 7.51
CA ALA A 99 -10.95 1.09 6.63
C ALA A 99 -11.30 2.51 7.14
N PRO A 100 -10.46 3.21 7.95
CA PRO A 100 -10.86 4.52 8.45
C PRO A 100 -10.85 5.59 7.35
N ASP A 101 -9.85 5.59 6.47
CA ASP A 101 -9.62 6.65 5.48
C ASP A 101 -9.20 6.09 4.11
N GLY A 102 -9.41 6.89 3.06
CA GLY A 102 -9.06 6.55 1.68
C GLY A 102 -7.59 6.74 1.32
N LEU A 103 -7.26 6.62 0.03
CA LEU A 103 -5.91 6.74 -0.49
C LEU A 103 -5.55 8.21 -0.79
N SER A 104 -5.29 8.99 0.25
CA SER A 104 -4.75 10.36 0.11
C SER A 104 -3.29 10.33 -0.37
N SER A 105 -2.77 11.46 -0.87
CA SER A 105 -1.35 11.60 -1.24
C SER A 105 -0.41 11.17 -0.12
N TYR A 106 -0.67 11.65 1.11
CA TYR A 106 0.10 11.26 2.29
C TYR A 106 0.08 9.75 2.53
N MET A 107 -1.09 9.11 2.41
CA MET A 107 -1.22 7.67 2.60
C MET A 107 -0.51 6.88 1.48
N GLY A 108 -0.58 7.35 0.24
CA GLY A 108 0.16 6.79 -0.88
C GLY A 108 1.67 6.84 -0.67
N GLU A 109 2.20 8.01 -0.29
CA GLU A 109 3.62 8.19 0.02
C GLU A 109 4.06 7.32 1.19
N PHE A 110 3.23 7.23 2.22
CA PHE A 110 3.44 6.37 3.38
C PHE A 110 3.56 4.89 3.00
N LEU A 111 2.60 4.36 2.22
CA LEU A 111 2.62 2.97 1.78
C LEU A 111 3.81 2.66 0.88
N VAL A 112 4.19 3.59 0.00
CA VAL A 112 5.41 3.48 -0.82
C VAL A 112 6.66 3.43 0.05
N GLY A 113 6.75 4.28 1.07
CA GLY A 113 7.87 4.27 2.02
C GLY A 113 7.98 2.92 2.74
N LEU A 114 6.86 2.39 3.23
CA LEU A 114 6.82 1.06 3.86
C LEU A 114 7.24 -0.05 2.90
N ALA A 115 6.79 -0.01 1.63
CA ALA A 115 7.16 -0.98 0.62
C ALA A 115 8.69 -1.05 0.40
N PHE A 116 9.35 0.11 0.33
CA PHE A 116 10.81 0.19 0.23
C PHE A 116 11.50 -0.28 1.50
N GLU A 117 11.04 0.14 2.68
CA GLU A 117 11.57 -0.33 3.97
C GLU A 117 11.42 -1.86 4.13
N ALA A 118 10.34 -2.44 3.61
CA ALA A 118 10.12 -3.88 3.57
C ALA A 118 11.06 -4.58 2.56
N GLY A 119 11.80 -3.83 1.75
CA GLY A 119 12.77 -4.33 0.78
C GLY A 119 12.18 -4.68 -0.58
N LEU A 120 11.02 -4.11 -0.96
CA LEU A 120 10.55 -4.20 -2.33
C LEU A 120 11.43 -3.36 -3.26
N SER A 121 11.73 -3.89 -4.44
CA SER A 121 12.47 -3.15 -5.46
C SER A 121 11.60 -2.04 -6.04
N ARG A 122 12.24 -0.99 -6.56
CA ARG A 122 11.56 0.08 -7.31
C ARG A 122 10.67 -0.45 -8.43
N SER A 123 11.16 -1.45 -9.18
CA SER A 123 10.38 -2.06 -10.26
C SER A 123 9.09 -2.72 -9.77
N ALA A 124 9.15 -3.40 -8.63
CA ALA A 124 7.99 -4.03 -8.01
C ALA A 124 6.99 -2.99 -7.48
N VAL A 125 7.49 -1.93 -6.82
CA VAL A 125 6.65 -0.80 -6.36
C VAL A 125 5.96 -0.12 -7.53
N LEU A 126 6.71 0.19 -8.60
CA LEU A 126 6.16 0.82 -9.80
C LEU A 126 5.08 -0.04 -10.47
N GLN A 127 5.31 -1.36 -10.54
CA GLN A 127 4.34 -2.31 -11.07
C GLN A 127 3.05 -2.30 -10.23
N ALA A 128 3.16 -2.38 -8.90
CA ALA A 128 2.00 -2.36 -8.01
C ALA A 128 1.19 -1.07 -8.15
N LEU A 129 1.86 0.10 -8.20
CA LEU A 129 1.19 1.38 -8.40
C LEU A 129 0.50 1.47 -9.77
N SER A 130 1.16 1.00 -10.83
CA SER A 130 0.57 1.00 -12.18
C SER A 130 -0.65 0.10 -12.30
N SER A 131 -0.73 -0.95 -11.48
CA SER A 131 -1.86 -1.90 -11.47
C SER A 131 -2.97 -1.52 -10.51
N SER A 132 -2.66 -0.76 -9.44
CA SER A 132 -3.59 -0.54 -8.32
C SER A 132 -4.01 0.92 -8.15
N VAL A 133 -3.37 1.87 -8.85
CA VAL A 133 -3.71 3.29 -8.78
C VAL A 133 -4.15 3.78 -10.15
N PRO A 134 -5.44 4.11 -10.34
CA PRO A 134 -5.96 4.62 -11.60
C PRO A 134 -5.16 5.84 -12.10
N GLY A 135 -4.79 5.84 -13.39
CA GLY A 135 -4.06 6.95 -14.03
C GLY A 135 -2.56 7.03 -13.71
N PHE A 136 -2.05 6.27 -12.74
CA PHE A 136 -0.64 6.34 -12.35
C PHE A 136 0.32 5.90 -13.47
N GLY A 137 0.00 4.79 -14.16
CA GLY A 137 0.87 4.25 -15.21
C GLY A 137 1.08 5.22 -16.38
N ASP A 138 0.05 5.99 -16.74
CA ASP A 138 0.15 6.97 -17.82
C ASP A 138 0.88 8.23 -17.37
N ALA A 139 0.59 8.74 -16.17
CA ALA A 139 1.32 9.86 -15.58
C ALA A 139 2.82 9.56 -15.43
N TRP A 140 3.17 8.34 -15.02
CA TRP A 140 4.56 7.91 -14.90
C TRP A 140 5.27 7.89 -16.27
N LYS A 141 4.63 7.33 -17.30
CA LYS A 141 5.17 7.33 -18.67
C LYS A 141 5.36 8.75 -19.19
N HIS A 142 4.42 9.65 -18.95
CA HIS A 142 4.55 11.06 -19.33
C HIS A 142 5.75 11.73 -18.65
N ARG A 143 6.02 11.43 -17.37
CA ARG A 143 7.21 11.97 -16.68
C ARG A 143 8.52 11.39 -17.21
N THR A 144 8.55 10.11 -17.57
CA THR A 144 9.80 9.44 -18.01
C THR A 144 10.06 9.53 -19.51
N HIS A 145 9.03 9.79 -20.33
CA HIS A 145 9.12 9.86 -21.79
C HIS A 145 8.67 11.21 -22.39
N GLY A 146 8.16 12.13 -21.57
CA GLY A 146 7.66 13.44 -22.00
C GLY A 146 8.77 14.48 -22.15
N THR A 147 9.48 14.43 -23.28
CA THR A 147 9.67 15.64 -24.09
C THR A 147 8.55 15.66 -25.13
N PHE A 148 7.67 16.66 -25.03
CA PHE A 148 7.11 17.56 -26.05
C PHE A 148 5.77 18.11 -25.58
#